data_AF-A0A0F3IRR3-F1
#
_entry.id   AF-A0A0F3IRR3-F1
#
_cell.length_a   1.000
_cell.length_b   1.000
_cell.length_c   1.000
_cell.angle_alpha   90.00
_cell.angle_beta   90.00
_cell.angle_gamma   90.00
#
_symmetry.space_group_name_H-M   'P 1'
#
loop_
_entity.id
_entity.type
_entity.pdbx_description
1 polymer ?
#
loop_
_entity_poly.entity_id
_entity_poly.type
_entity_poly.pdbx_seq_one_letter_code
_entity_poly.pdbx_strand_id
1 'polypeptide(L)'
;QEPVLQQICAAIAADELRHYKLFYATLKTYLEKDGLGRWQRLRVAATRLTESEDDELAYAYYAANGTNVPYDRKTNTRAYARRAYAFYRPHHVDRFMAMIFKAVGLAPRGLLHQIATKAAWTYMAKRTQRLDRELA
;
A
#
# COMPACT_ATOMS: atom_id res chain seq x y z
N GLN A 1 -23.74 -8.29 6.94
CA GLN A 1 -22.27 -8.46 6.88
C GLN A 1 -21.97 -9.89 7.29
N GLU A 2 -21.02 -10.55 6.64
CA GLU A 2 -20.70 -11.97 6.93
C GLU A 2 -19.69 -12.04 8.10
N PRO A 3 -20.06 -12.67 9.23
CA PRO A 3 -19.28 -12.59 10.47
C PRO A 3 -17.95 -13.35 10.44
N VAL A 4 -17.84 -14.45 9.69
CA VAL A 4 -16.62 -15.27 9.62
C VAL A 4 -15.52 -14.52 8.86
N LEU A 5 -15.87 -13.90 7.74
CA LEU A 5 -14.97 -13.08 6.93
C LEU A 5 -14.42 -11.91 7.75
N GLN A 6 -15.22 -11.29 8.60
CA GLN A 6 -14.74 -10.23 9.50
C GLN A 6 -13.69 -10.73 10.47
N GLN A 7 -13.88 -11.92 11.05
CA GLN A 7 -12.91 -12.52 11.96
C GLN A 7 -11.61 -12.86 11.23
N ILE A 8 -11.70 -13.42 10.01
CA ILE A 8 -10.55 -13.72 9.17
C ILE A 8 -9.80 -12.43 8.82
N CYS A 9 -10.49 -11.38 8.37
CA CYS A 9 -9.87 -10.10 8.07
C CYS A 9 -9.20 -9.47 9.30
N ALA A 10 -9.80 -9.60 10.49
CA ALA A 10 -9.22 -9.11 11.73
C ALA A 10 -7.94 -9.86 12.12
N ALA A 11 -7.92 -11.19 11.95
CA ALA A 11 -6.74 -12.02 12.17
C ALA A 11 -5.61 -11.65 11.19
N ILE A 12 -5.92 -11.56 9.89
CA ILE A 12 -4.96 -11.13 8.85
C ILE A 12 -4.40 -9.74 9.18
N ALA A 13 -5.25 -8.77 9.53
CA ALA A 13 -4.80 -7.42 9.87
C ALA A 13 -3.87 -7.39 11.10
N ALA A 14 -4.12 -8.26 12.09
CA ALA A 14 -3.25 -8.38 13.26
C ALA A 14 -1.88 -8.98 12.89
N ASP A 15 -1.85 -9.97 12.00
CA ASP A 15 -0.60 -10.57 11.51
C ASP A 15 0.20 -9.59 10.66
N GLU A 16 -0.44 -8.85 9.75
CA GLU A 16 0.23 -7.82 8.96
C GLU A 16 0.86 -6.72 9.81
N LEU A 17 0.22 -6.37 10.94
CA LEU A 17 0.82 -5.44 11.90
C LEU A 17 2.05 -6.03 12.59
N ARG A 18 2.05 -7.34 12.91
CA ARG A 18 3.21 -8.04 13.47
C ARG A 18 4.34 -8.13 12.45
N HIS A 19 4.03 -8.42 11.19
CA HIS A 19 5.00 -8.41 10.08
C HIS A 19 5.66 -7.05 9.95
N TYR A 20 4.88 -5.96 9.91
CA TYR A 20 5.42 -4.60 9.89
C TYR A 20 6.37 -4.35 11.07
N LYS A 21 5.98 -4.73 12.29
CA LYS A 21 6.81 -4.53 13.49
C LYS A 21 8.13 -5.30 13.40
N LEU A 22 8.10 -6.54 12.92
CA LEU A 22 9.28 -7.37 12.70
C LEU A 22 10.24 -6.68 11.73
N PHE A 23 9.75 -6.31 10.54
CA PHE A 23 10.58 -5.65 9.53
C PHE A 23 11.11 -4.29 10.01
N TYR A 24 10.31 -3.54 10.75
CA TYR A 24 10.73 -2.26 11.30
C TYR A 24 11.82 -2.40 12.37
N ALA A 25 11.74 -3.43 13.22
CA ALA A 25 12.80 -3.73 14.20
C ALA A 25 14.10 -4.11 13.48
N THR A 26 14.03 -5.00 12.51
CA THR A 26 15.19 -5.39 11.68
C THR A 26 15.79 -4.18 10.98
N LEU A 27 14.97 -3.33 10.36
CA LEU A 27 15.41 -2.09 9.73
C LEU A 27 16.22 -1.23 10.71
N LYS A 28 15.78 -1.05 11.95
CA LYS A 28 16.55 -0.27 12.94
C LYS A 28 17.94 -0.85 13.19
N THR A 29 18.03 -2.16 13.36
CA THR A 29 19.32 -2.85 13.56
C THR A 29 20.27 -2.65 12.38
N TYR A 30 19.78 -2.65 11.15
CA TYR A 30 20.62 -2.38 9.97
C TYR A 30 20.94 -0.90 9.81
N LEU A 31 20.05 0.01 10.18
CA LEU A 31 20.34 1.45 10.16
C LEU A 31 21.48 1.82 11.11
N GLU A 32 21.58 1.16 12.26
CA GLU A 32 22.69 1.34 13.21
C GLU A 32 24.03 0.85 12.64
N LYS A 33 24.01 -0.15 11.75
CA LYS A 33 25.21 -0.73 11.12
C LYS A 33 25.64 0.01 9.86
N ASP A 34 24.68 0.30 8.98
CA ASP A 34 24.94 0.79 7.62
C ASP A 34 24.92 2.33 7.54
N GLY A 35 24.38 3.01 8.55
CA GLY A 35 24.39 4.47 8.64
C GLY A 35 23.56 5.20 7.56
N LEU A 36 22.56 4.53 6.98
CA LEU A 36 21.72 5.10 5.91
C LEU A 36 21.02 6.39 6.37
N GLY A 37 21.28 7.48 5.65
CA GLY A 37 20.68 8.78 5.91
C GLY A 37 19.19 8.82 5.59
N ARG A 38 18.45 9.77 6.19
CA ARG A 38 17.00 9.97 5.96
C ARG A 38 16.65 10.15 4.47
N TRP A 39 17.50 10.83 3.71
CA TRP A 39 17.30 11.06 2.28
C TRP A 39 17.40 9.78 1.44
N GLN A 40 18.38 8.93 1.73
CA GLN A 40 18.53 7.65 1.05
C GLN A 40 17.32 6.76 1.36
N ARG A 41 16.88 6.71 2.63
CA ARG A 41 15.69 5.97 3.03
C ARG A 41 14.44 6.45 2.31
N LEU A 42 14.26 7.76 2.20
CA LEU A 42 13.13 8.34 1.47
C LEU A 42 13.18 8.00 -0.02
N ARG A 43 14.36 8.05 -0.65
CA ARG A 43 14.54 7.64 -2.05
C ARG A 43 14.21 6.17 -2.26
N VAL A 44 14.73 5.27 -1.42
CA VAL A 44 14.41 3.83 -1.51
C VAL A 44 12.92 3.61 -1.33
N ALA A 45 12.29 4.22 -0.33
CA ALA A 45 10.85 4.08 -0.11
C ALA A 45 10.03 4.58 -1.30
N ALA A 46 10.39 5.73 -1.89
CA ALA A 46 9.72 6.27 -3.06
C ALA A 46 9.87 5.34 -4.28
N THR A 47 11.08 4.85 -4.55
CA THR A 47 11.34 3.91 -5.65
C THR A 47 10.53 2.62 -5.48
N ARG A 48 10.51 2.04 -4.28
CA ARG A 48 9.71 0.83 -4.01
C ARG A 48 8.21 1.07 -4.19
N LEU A 49 7.70 2.23 -3.74
CA LEU A 49 6.28 2.55 -3.90
C LEU A 49 5.87 2.70 -5.38
N THR A 50 6.79 3.15 -6.23
CA THR A 50 6.56 3.27 -7.68
C THR A 50 6.77 1.95 -8.43
N GLU A 51 7.68 1.10 -7.96
CA GLU A 51 7.97 -0.21 -8.55
C GLU A 51 6.90 -1.26 -8.20
N SER A 52 6.33 -1.20 -6.99
CA SER A 52 5.26 -2.07 -6.49
C SER A 52 3.89 -1.81 -7.15
N GLU A 53 3.84 -1.46 -8.44
CA GLU A 53 2.65 -1.79 -9.25
C GLU A 53 2.63 -3.33 -9.41
N ASP A 54 2.21 -4.00 -8.33
CA ASP A 54 2.42 -5.42 -8.04
C ASP A 54 1.89 -6.31 -9.16
N ASP A 55 2.83 -6.98 -9.83
CA ASP A 55 2.54 -8.10 -10.72
C ASP A 55 1.87 -9.24 -9.94
N GLU A 56 2.22 -9.41 -8.66
CA GLU A 56 1.66 -10.44 -7.78
C GLU A 56 0.14 -10.25 -7.57
N LEU A 57 -0.29 -9.03 -7.27
CA LEU A 57 -1.71 -8.72 -7.08
C LEU A 57 -2.49 -8.76 -8.40
N ALA A 58 -1.85 -8.34 -9.51
CA ALA A 58 -2.44 -8.45 -10.84
C ALA A 58 -2.63 -9.91 -11.25
N TYR A 59 -1.63 -10.75 -11.01
CA TYR A 59 -1.70 -12.18 -11.31
C TYR A 59 -2.66 -12.92 -10.39
N ALA A 60 -2.69 -12.61 -9.09
CA ALA A 60 -3.68 -13.17 -8.16
C ALA A 60 -5.11 -12.85 -8.58
N TYR A 61 -5.36 -11.60 -9.02
CA TYR A 61 -6.64 -11.21 -9.59
C TYR A 61 -6.97 -12.02 -10.87
N TYR A 62 -6.00 -12.16 -11.77
CA TYR A 62 -6.14 -12.97 -12.99
C TYR A 62 -6.44 -14.45 -12.68
N ALA A 63 -5.71 -15.07 -11.74
CA ALA A 63 -5.94 -16.46 -11.37
C ALA A 63 -7.34 -16.68 -10.76
N ALA A 64 -7.85 -15.70 -10.01
CA ALA A 64 -9.16 -15.79 -9.38
C ALA A 64 -10.34 -15.41 -10.31
N ASN A 65 -10.11 -14.61 -11.35
CA ASN A 65 -11.18 -14.02 -12.17
C ASN A 65 -11.02 -14.24 -13.69
N GLY A 66 -9.88 -14.77 -14.14
CA GLY A 66 -9.55 -14.94 -15.55
C GLY A 66 -10.38 -16.06 -16.18
N THR A 67 -10.99 -15.77 -17.32
CA THR A 67 -11.78 -16.73 -18.11
C THR A 67 -11.10 -16.98 -19.44
N ASN A 68 -10.22 -17.99 -19.50
CA ASN A 68 -9.61 -18.52 -20.73
C ASN A 68 -8.94 -17.50 -21.69
N VAL A 69 -8.66 -16.28 -21.20
CA VAL A 69 -7.94 -15.22 -21.91
C VAL A 69 -6.51 -15.17 -21.41
N PRO A 70 -5.51 -14.86 -22.25
CA PRO A 70 -4.12 -14.73 -21.80
C PRO A 70 -3.95 -13.66 -20.72
N TYR A 71 -2.97 -13.85 -19.83
CA TYR A 71 -2.63 -12.88 -18.81
C TYR A 71 -2.13 -11.56 -19.43
N ASP A 72 -2.85 -10.48 -19.15
CA ASP A 72 -2.38 -9.11 -19.41
C ASP A 72 -2.22 -8.35 -18.08
N ARG A 73 -0.98 -8.02 -17.73
CA ARG A 73 -0.66 -7.37 -16.45
C ARG A 73 -1.42 -6.05 -16.28
N LYS A 74 -1.39 -5.16 -17.27
CA LYS A 74 -1.97 -3.81 -17.15
C LYS A 74 -3.47 -3.85 -16.89
N THR A 75 -4.19 -4.72 -17.60
CA THR A 75 -5.64 -4.88 -17.45
C THR A 75 -5.98 -5.44 -16.08
N ASN A 76 -5.29 -6.50 -15.65
CA ASN A 76 -5.53 -7.13 -14.36
C ASN A 76 -5.13 -6.22 -13.18
N THR A 77 -4.01 -5.50 -13.26
CA THR A 77 -3.63 -4.48 -12.26
C THR A 77 -4.72 -3.42 -12.12
N ARG A 78 -5.27 -2.91 -13.23
CA ARG A 78 -6.32 -1.87 -13.22
C ARG A 78 -7.63 -2.40 -12.64
N ALA A 79 -8.02 -3.61 -13.02
CA ALA A 79 -9.22 -4.27 -12.53
C ALA A 79 -9.16 -4.59 -11.03
N TYR A 80 -7.99 -5.03 -10.55
CA TYR A 80 -7.72 -5.23 -9.14
C TYR A 80 -7.73 -3.89 -8.37
N ALA A 81 -6.95 -2.90 -8.82
CA ALA A 81 -6.81 -1.61 -8.16
C ALA A 81 -8.16 -0.89 -8.02
N ARG A 82 -9.03 -0.95 -9.04
CA ARG A 82 -10.38 -0.38 -8.98
C ARG A 82 -11.19 -0.93 -7.80
N ARG A 83 -11.16 -2.27 -7.61
CA ARG A 83 -11.87 -2.93 -6.50
C ARG A 83 -11.22 -2.63 -5.16
N ALA A 84 -9.90 -2.77 -5.07
CA ALA A 84 -9.17 -2.56 -3.84
C ALA A 84 -9.33 -1.13 -3.31
N TYR A 85 -9.17 -0.11 -4.18
CA TYR A 85 -9.26 1.29 -3.78
C TYR A 85 -10.63 1.70 -3.26
N ALA A 86 -11.71 1.06 -3.71
CA ALA A 86 -13.06 1.30 -3.20
C ALA A 86 -13.21 0.97 -1.69
N PHE A 87 -12.37 0.09 -1.14
CA PHE A 87 -12.38 -0.24 0.29
C PHE A 87 -11.52 0.69 1.14
N TYR A 88 -10.62 1.48 0.54
CA TYR A 88 -9.77 2.39 1.30
C TYR A 88 -10.56 3.61 1.81
N ARG A 89 -10.26 4.00 3.05
CA ARG A 89 -10.82 5.19 3.71
C ARG A 89 -9.67 6.14 4.07
N PRO A 90 -9.93 7.44 4.28
CA PRO A 90 -8.87 8.40 4.62
C PRO A 90 -8.00 7.96 5.80
N HIS A 91 -8.61 7.36 6.84
CA HIS A 91 -7.88 6.88 8.00
C HIS A 91 -6.99 5.64 7.73
N HIS A 92 -7.29 4.83 6.70
CA HIS A 92 -6.39 3.76 6.25
C HIS A 92 -5.11 4.36 5.66
N VAL A 93 -5.26 5.38 4.79
CA VAL A 93 -4.12 6.08 4.19
C VAL A 93 -3.31 6.81 5.26
N ASP A 94 -3.96 7.45 6.23
CA ASP A 94 -3.29 8.13 7.34
C ASP A 94 -2.36 7.19 8.14
N ARG A 95 -2.88 6.02 8.54
CA ARG A 95 -2.11 4.99 9.25
C ARG A 95 -0.97 4.44 8.40
N PHE A 96 -1.23 4.17 7.12
CA PHE A 96 -0.21 3.71 6.18
C PHE A 96 0.92 4.74 6.03
N MET A 97 0.59 6.02 5.84
CA MET A 97 1.57 7.10 5.75
C MET A 97 2.37 7.27 7.04
N ALA A 98 1.73 7.12 8.21
CA ALA A 98 2.43 7.15 9.49
C ALA A 98 3.45 5.98 9.60
N MET A 99 3.12 4.80 9.08
CA MET A 99 4.05 3.66 9.04
C MET A 99 5.24 3.91 8.11
N ILE A 100 5.01 4.49 6.93
CA ILE A 100 6.08 4.91 6.01
C ILE A 100 6.98 5.96 6.67
N PHE A 101 6.41 7.00 7.26
CA PHE A 101 7.17 8.07 7.92
C PHE A 101 8.10 7.52 9.00
N LYS A 102 7.61 6.59 9.84
CA LYS A 102 8.47 5.86 10.79
C LYS A 102 9.61 5.12 10.10
N ALA A 103 9.31 4.42 9.01
CA ALA A 103 10.28 3.62 8.26
C ALA A 103 11.35 4.47 7.54
N VAL A 104 11.06 5.73 7.19
CA VAL A 104 12.05 6.67 6.63
C VAL A 104 12.70 7.59 7.67
N GLY A 105 12.26 7.52 8.93
CA GLY A 105 12.83 8.30 10.03
C GLY A 105 12.28 9.72 10.15
N LEU A 106 11.07 9.96 9.61
CA LEU A 106 10.30 11.19 9.75
C LEU A 106 9.27 11.07 10.89
N ALA A 107 8.83 12.21 11.42
CA ALA A 107 7.82 12.26 12.47
C ALA A 107 6.46 11.76 11.94
N PRO A 108 5.83 10.72 12.51
CA PRO A 108 4.59 10.13 12.00
C PRO A 108 3.35 10.98 12.21
N ARG A 109 3.49 12.14 12.84
CA ARG A 109 2.45 13.14 13.10
C ARG A 109 3.05 14.52 12.94
N GLY A 110 2.28 15.46 12.42
CA GLY A 110 2.69 16.85 12.19
C GLY A 110 2.31 17.33 10.80
N LEU A 111 2.68 18.57 10.48
CA LEU A 111 2.25 19.23 9.25
C LEU A 111 2.70 18.49 7.98
N LEU A 112 3.95 18.01 7.94
CA LEU A 112 4.48 17.26 6.80
C LEU A 112 3.70 15.96 6.54
N HIS A 113 3.37 15.23 7.60
CA HIS A 113 2.58 14.00 7.52
C HIS A 113 1.14 14.29 7.06
N GLN A 114 0.51 15.35 7.57
CA GLN A 114 -0.83 15.74 7.15
C GLN A 114 -0.88 16.14 5.67
N ILE A 115 0.09 16.93 5.21
CA ILE A 115 0.19 17.33 3.80
C ILE A 115 0.41 16.11 2.92
N ALA A 116 1.35 15.23 3.27
CA ALA A 116 1.64 14.01 2.51
C ALA A 116 0.43 13.06 2.48
N THR A 117 -0.27 12.88 3.60
CA THR A 117 -1.48 12.05 3.70
C THR A 117 -2.61 12.62 2.84
N LYS A 118 -2.84 13.93 2.88
CA LYS A 118 -3.85 14.58 2.04
C LYS A 118 -3.52 14.45 0.55
N ALA A 119 -2.25 14.63 0.18
CA ALA A 119 -1.79 14.43 -1.19
C ALA A 119 -1.99 12.97 -1.66
N ALA A 120 -1.59 11.99 -0.84
CA ALA A 120 -1.76 10.58 -1.14
C ALA A 120 -3.24 10.19 -1.29
N TRP A 121 -4.11 10.65 -0.38
CA TRP A 121 -5.55 10.43 -0.49
C TRP A 121 -6.13 11.04 -1.76
N THR A 122 -5.76 12.28 -2.07
CA THR A 122 -6.24 12.98 -3.27
C THR A 122 -5.80 12.26 -4.55
N TYR A 123 -4.54 11.81 -4.59
CA TYR A 123 -4.02 11.02 -5.70
C TYR A 123 -4.79 9.71 -5.87
N MET A 124 -5.00 8.95 -4.79
CA MET A 124 -5.73 7.68 -4.83
C MET A 124 -7.20 7.88 -5.24
N ALA A 125 -7.88 8.91 -4.73
CA ALA A 125 -9.25 9.24 -5.11
C ALA A 125 -9.35 9.60 -6.60
N LYS A 126 -8.44 10.43 -7.12
CA LYS A 126 -8.37 10.76 -8.56
C LYS A 126 -8.07 9.53 -9.42
N ARG A 127 -7.16 8.67 -8.96
CA ARG A 127 -6.83 7.41 -9.66
C ARG A 127 -8.02 6.46 -9.71
N THR A 128 -8.79 6.37 -8.62
CA THR A 128 -10.03 5.57 -8.57
C THR A 128 -11.05 6.09 -9.59
N GLN A 129 -11.31 7.40 -9.60
CA GLN A 129 -12.23 8.02 -10.58
C GLN A 129 -11.79 7.81 -12.03
N ARG A 130 -10.48 7.86 -12.30
CA ARG A 130 -9.93 7.59 -13.63
C ARG A 130 -10.13 6.13 -14.03
N LEU A 131 -9.82 5.19 -13.13
CA LEU A 131 -10.02 3.76 -13.38
C LEU A 131 -11.49 3.41 -13.61
N ASP A 132 -12.40 4.06 -12.89
CA ASP A 132 -13.85 3.88 -13.09
C ASP A 132 -14.29 4.35 -14.48
N ARG A 133 -13.76 5.48 -14.97
CA ARG A 133 -14.09 6.00 -16.31
C ARG A 133 -13.52 5.17 -17.45
N GLU A 134 -12.34 4.58 -17.26
CA GLU A 134 -11.69 3.79 -18.32
C GLU A 134 -12.18 2.34 -18.40
N LEU A 135 -12.97 1.87 -17.43
CA LEU A 135 -13.54 0.52 -17.35
C LEU A 135 -15.09 0.51 -17.34
N ALA A 136 -15.71 1.66 -17.60
CA ALA A 136 -17.15 1.82 -17.82
C ALA A 136 -17.43 1.85 -19.34
#